data_AF-A0A2N1VMI4-F1
#
_entry.id   AF-A0A2N1VMI4-F1
#
_cell.length_a   1.000
_cell.length_b   1.000
_cell.length_c   1.000
_cell.angle_alpha   90.00
_cell.angle_beta   90.00
_cell.angle_gamma   90.00
#
_symmetry.space_group_name_H-M   'P 1'
#
loop_
_entity.id
_entity.type
_entity.pdbx_description
1 polymer ?
#
loop_
_entity_poly.entity_id
_entity_poly.type
_entity_poly.pdbx_seq_one_letter_code
_entity_poly.pdbx_strand_id
1 'polypeptide(L)'
;MKTLFILIVLFSSFLMLHSQDYIIKKHVFGSSAQTASNAEHVFKSTVGQSTTGNAENDDIKLFSGFWKLESQAISLQSINLIAGWNMISTYLTPTDTSIEMIFAQIVDDIVIVKNNIGQIYYPEFSINDIGNWSIYEGYQVYTSQSNTLEISGQVISPQDTPINLGIGWSIVPYLRSGPMNIEDAMQSLTDDEALVIAKNNLGQIYYPAFGINDIGNMLAGQGYQIYLIKTGTLTYP
;
A
#
# COMPACT_ATOMS: atom_id res chain seq x y z
N MET A 1 -34.13 -57.21 -65.45
CA MET A 1 -35.57 -57.45 -65.17
C MET A 1 -35.84 -56.98 -63.76
N LYS A 2 -36.48 -55.81 -63.63
CA LYS A 2 -37.86 -55.66 -63.09
C LYS A 2 -37.83 -55.60 -61.56
N THR A 3 -37.75 -54.39 -60.99
CA THR A 3 -38.88 -53.61 -60.39
C THR A 3 -39.42 -54.25 -59.13
N LEU A 4 -40.04 -53.42 -58.26
CA LEU A 4 -40.68 -53.75 -56.97
C LEU A 4 -39.67 -53.84 -55.81
N PHE A 5 -39.73 -53.07 -54.73
CA PHE A 5 -40.84 -52.30 -54.14
C PHE A 5 -40.21 -51.38 -53.07
N ILE A 6 -40.54 -50.09 -53.07
CA ILE A 6 -41.44 -49.47 -52.06
C ILE A 6 -40.68 -49.07 -50.79
N LEU A 7 -40.87 -47.91 -50.18
CA LEU A 7 -41.73 -46.74 -50.32
C LEU A 7 -41.40 -45.93 -49.04
N ILE A 8 -41.88 -44.69 -48.95
CA ILE A 8 -41.96 -43.91 -47.69
C ILE A 8 -40.68 -43.12 -47.38
N VAL A 9 -40.37 -42.22 -48.32
CA VAL A 9 -40.06 -40.84 -47.94
C VAL A 9 -41.37 -40.21 -47.47
N LEU A 10 -41.67 -40.27 -46.16
CA LEU A 10 -42.64 -39.44 -45.42
C LEU A 10 -43.00 -40.14 -44.10
N PHE A 11 -42.32 -39.83 -42.99
CA PHE A 11 -42.99 -39.41 -41.75
C PHE A 11 -41.98 -39.07 -40.64
N SER A 12 -42.27 -37.94 -39.98
CA SER A 12 -41.96 -37.62 -38.59
C SER A 12 -40.49 -37.64 -38.11
N SER A 13 -39.94 -36.42 -38.07
CA SER A 13 -39.47 -35.78 -36.83
C SER A 13 -39.08 -36.69 -35.66
N PHE A 14 -37.78 -36.66 -35.33
CA PHE A 14 -37.39 -36.38 -33.95
C PHE A 14 -36.18 -35.44 -33.98
N LEU A 15 -36.43 -34.17 -33.66
CA LEU A 15 -35.40 -33.24 -33.22
C LEU A 15 -34.85 -33.78 -31.91
N MET A 16 -33.76 -34.52 -31.95
CA MET A 16 -32.87 -34.62 -30.81
C MET A 16 -31.97 -33.39 -30.85
N LEU A 17 -32.36 -32.34 -30.12
CA LEU A 17 -31.42 -31.34 -29.65
C LEU A 17 -30.38 -32.07 -28.79
N HIS A 18 -29.23 -32.39 -29.37
CA HIS A 18 -28.03 -32.53 -28.56
C HIS A 18 -27.47 -31.12 -28.40
N SER A 19 -27.54 -30.54 -27.18
CA SER A 19 -26.48 -29.58 -26.83
C SER A 19 -25.21 -30.41 -26.69
N GLN A 20 -24.22 -30.09 -27.52
CA GLN A 20 -22.89 -30.59 -27.27
C GLN A 20 -22.35 -29.75 -26.11
N ASP A 21 -22.38 -30.32 -24.90
CA ASP A 21 -21.66 -29.74 -23.77
C ASP A 21 -20.17 -29.97 -24.04
N TYR A 22 -19.50 -28.96 -24.62
CA TYR A 22 -18.07 -29.01 -24.85
C TYR A 22 -17.32 -28.77 -23.55
N ILE A 23 -16.97 -29.85 -22.84
CA ILE A 23 -16.01 -29.79 -21.75
C ILE A 23 -14.61 -29.72 -22.36
N ILE A 24 -13.91 -28.60 -22.18
CA ILE A 24 -12.50 -28.50 -22.55
C ILE A 24 -11.71 -29.42 -21.61
N LYS A 25 -11.24 -30.57 -22.12
CA LYS A 25 -10.26 -31.39 -21.42
C LYS A 25 -8.94 -30.63 -21.36
N LYS A 26 -8.36 -30.53 -20.15
CA LYS A 26 -7.00 -30.06 -19.89
C LYS A 26 -6.01 -30.92 -20.68
N HIS A 27 -5.67 -30.50 -21.90
CA HIS A 27 -4.52 -31.02 -22.63
C HIS A 27 -3.40 -29.99 -22.58
N VAL A 28 -2.26 -30.45 -22.07
CA VAL A 28 -0.97 -29.76 -22.07
C VAL A 28 -0.61 -29.46 -23.53
N PHE A 29 -0.35 -28.20 -23.86
CA PHE A 29 0.16 -27.82 -25.18
C PHE A 29 1.47 -28.58 -25.46
N GLY A 30 1.52 -29.29 -26.59
CA GLY A 30 2.66 -30.11 -26.97
C GLY A 30 3.95 -29.28 -27.17
N SER A 31 5.09 -29.95 -27.07
CA SER A 31 6.40 -29.33 -27.31
C SER A 31 6.55 -28.90 -28.77
N SER A 32 6.86 -27.61 -28.96
CA SER A 32 7.42 -27.03 -30.18
C SER A 32 6.56 -27.08 -31.45
N ALA A 33 5.84 -25.96 -31.68
CA ALA A 33 5.41 -25.48 -33.00
C ALA A 33 4.42 -26.34 -33.83
N GLN A 34 3.38 -26.90 -33.20
CA GLN A 34 2.22 -27.39 -33.95
C GLN A 34 1.11 -26.33 -34.06
N THR A 35 0.58 -26.17 -35.26
CA THR A 35 -0.62 -25.35 -35.54
C THR A 35 -1.87 -26.15 -35.23
N ALA A 36 -2.77 -25.59 -34.42
CA ALA A 36 -4.13 -26.10 -34.26
C ALA A 36 -5.11 -25.11 -34.89
N SER A 37 -6.01 -25.61 -35.73
CA SER A 37 -7.04 -24.82 -36.42
C SER A 37 -8.38 -25.55 -36.36
N ASN A 38 -9.48 -24.80 -36.28
CA ASN A 38 -10.81 -25.31 -36.62
C ASN A 38 -11.38 -24.49 -37.79
N ALA A 39 -12.57 -24.86 -38.29
CA ALA A 39 -13.16 -24.29 -39.50
C ALA A 39 -13.48 -22.79 -39.41
N GLU A 40 -13.47 -22.18 -38.22
CA GLU A 40 -13.87 -20.77 -38.02
C GLU A 40 -12.70 -19.86 -37.60
N HIS A 41 -11.61 -20.40 -37.02
CA HIS A 41 -10.50 -19.56 -36.56
C HIS A 41 -9.12 -20.20 -36.78
N VAL A 42 -8.16 -19.37 -37.21
CA VAL A 42 -6.74 -19.72 -37.37
C VAL A 42 -5.91 -18.87 -36.43
N PHE A 43 -5.26 -19.49 -35.44
CA PHE A 43 -4.29 -18.81 -34.57
C PHE A 43 -2.86 -19.11 -35.05
N LYS A 44 -2.09 -18.05 -35.31
CA LYS A 44 -0.66 -18.15 -35.64
C LYS A 44 0.14 -17.40 -34.60
N SER A 45 0.82 -18.12 -33.70
CA SER A 45 1.87 -17.55 -32.87
C SER A 45 3.08 -18.49 -32.86
N THR A 46 4.24 -17.96 -33.19
CA THR A 46 5.51 -18.67 -33.03
C THR A 46 5.94 -18.59 -31.57
N VAL A 47 6.36 -19.70 -30.96
CA VAL A 47 6.98 -19.67 -29.63
C VAL A 47 8.28 -18.88 -29.75
N GLY A 48 8.35 -17.72 -29.08
CA GLY A 48 9.53 -16.85 -29.07
C GLY A 48 9.31 -15.39 -29.49
N GLN A 49 8.10 -14.98 -29.88
CA GLN A 49 7.76 -13.56 -30.03
C GLN A 49 6.78 -13.13 -28.95
N SER A 50 7.16 -12.12 -28.16
CA SER A 50 6.24 -11.40 -27.28
C SER A 50 5.24 -10.65 -28.14
N THR A 51 3.99 -11.11 -28.18
CA THR A 51 2.90 -10.34 -28.74
C THR A 51 2.06 -9.78 -27.60
N THR A 52 1.79 -8.49 -27.64
CA THR A 52 0.76 -7.84 -26.82
C THR A 52 -0.44 -7.64 -27.72
N GLY A 53 -1.53 -8.35 -27.48
CA GLY A 53 -2.76 -8.19 -28.24
C GLY A 53 -3.92 -8.93 -27.59
N ASN A 54 -5.08 -8.29 -27.59
CA ASN A 54 -6.33 -8.94 -27.21
C ASN A 54 -6.89 -9.64 -28.45
N ALA A 55 -7.17 -10.94 -28.35
CA ALA A 55 -8.07 -11.61 -29.29
C ALA A 55 -9.41 -11.79 -28.59
N GLU A 56 -10.46 -11.19 -29.15
CA GLU A 56 -11.82 -11.24 -28.61
C GLU A 56 -12.79 -11.80 -29.66
N ASN A 57 -13.72 -12.63 -29.19
CA ASN A 57 -15.08 -12.70 -29.75
C ASN A 57 -16.07 -12.54 -28.56
N ASP A 58 -17.38 -12.53 -28.86
CA ASP A 58 -18.44 -12.29 -27.86
C ASP A 58 -18.42 -13.23 -26.64
N ASP A 59 -17.81 -14.42 -26.73
CA ASP A 59 -17.87 -15.45 -25.68
C ASP A 59 -16.52 -15.77 -24.99
N ILE A 60 -15.36 -15.48 -25.61
CA ILE A 60 -14.05 -15.83 -25.03
C ILE A 60 -13.02 -14.72 -25.20
N LYS A 61 -12.44 -14.30 -24.06
CA LYS A 61 -11.27 -13.41 -24.00
C LYS A 61 -10.03 -14.22 -23.60
N LEU A 62 -9.05 -14.31 -24.50
CA LEU A 62 -7.76 -14.91 -24.22
C LEU A 62 -6.73 -13.81 -23.93
N PHE A 63 -6.15 -13.85 -22.74
CA PHE A 63 -5.05 -12.98 -22.35
C PHE A 63 -3.73 -13.74 -22.47
N SER A 64 -2.84 -13.28 -23.35
CA SER A 64 -1.46 -13.76 -23.44
C SER A 64 -0.50 -12.59 -23.24
N GLY A 65 0.47 -12.74 -22.34
CA GLY A 65 1.43 -11.70 -22.00
C GLY A 65 2.31 -12.08 -20.80
N PHE A 66 3.40 -11.33 -20.60
CA PHE A 66 4.20 -11.41 -19.38
C PHE A 66 3.49 -10.60 -18.30
N TRP A 67 2.96 -11.29 -17.30
CA TRP A 67 2.54 -10.65 -16.05
C TRP A 67 3.79 -10.18 -15.33
N LYS A 68 4.16 -8.90 -15.49
CA LYS A 68 5.11 -8.28 -14.57
C LYS A 68 4.37 -8.14 -13.25
N LEU A 69 4.63 -9.03 -12.29
CA LEU A 69 4.35 -8.69 -10.91
C LEU A 69 5.18 -7.44 -10.60
N GLU A 70 4.50 -6.35 -10.29
CA GLU A 70 5.17 -5.21 -9.68
C GLU A 70 5.66 -5.68 -8.31
N SER A 71 6.92 -6.12 -8.27
CA SER A 71 7.67 -6.22 -7.03
C SER A 71 7.73 -4.81 -6.46
N GLN A 72 6.85 -4.49 -5.51
CA GLN A 72 6.97 -3.26 -4.74
C GLN A 72 8.33 -3.30 -4.06
N ALA A 73 9.19 -2.35 -4.42
CA ALA A 73 10.55 -2.29 -3.90
C ALA A 73 10.47 -2.06 -2.39
N ILE A 74 11.04 -2.98 -1.61
CA ILE A 74 11.21 -2.79 -0.18
C ILE A 74 12.39 -1.83 0.02
N SER A 75 12.11 -0.74 0.73
CA SER A 75 13.09 0.23 1.19
C SER A 75 13.37 0.00 2.67
N LEU A 76 14.54 0.45 3.12
CA LEU A 76 14.94 0.43 4.52
C LEU A 76 15.14 1.89 4.97
N GLN A 77 14.49 2.27 6.06
CA GLN A 77 14.65 3.56 6.71
C GLN A 77 15.35 3.36 8.05
N SER A 78 16.45 4.08 8.27
CA SER A 78 17.13 4.17 9.57
C SER A 78 16.71 5.43 10.31
N ILE A 79 16.22 5.29 11.53
CA ILE A 79 15.79 6.39 12.42
C ILE A 79 16.71 6.40 13.63
N ASN A 80 17.46 7.49 13.81
CA ASN A 80 18.36 7.65 14.95
C ASN A 80 17.56 8.13 16.17
N LEU A 81 17.60 7.36 17.25
CA LEU A 81 17.00 7.66 18.54
C LEU A 81 18.09 8.14 19.50
N ILE A 82 17.80 9.19 20.25
CA ILE A 82 18.64 9.65 21.36
C ILE A 82 18.12 9.08 22.68
N ALA A 83 18.98 8.98 23.70
CA ALA A 83 18.52 8.64 25.04
C ALA A 83 17.47 9.66 25.52
N GLY A 84 16.39 9.17 26.12
CA GLY A 84 15.23 9.98 26.53
C GLY A 84 14.10 9.97 25.50
N TRP A 85 13.34 11.07 25.44
CA TRP A 85 12.15 11.18 24.58
C TRP A 85 12.52 11.49 23.13
N ASN A 86 11.88 10.74 22.23
CA ASN A 86 11.94 10.89 20.79
C ASN A 86 10.51 10.99 20.25
N MET A 87 10.29 11.83 19.24
CA MET A 87 9.07 11.85 18.43
C MET A 87 9.40 11.34 17.04
N ILE A 88 8.86 10.19 16.67
CA ILE A 88 9.23 9.49 15.44
C ILE A 88 8.04 9.18 14.54
N SER A 89 8.35 9.01 13.26
CA SER A 89 7.44 8.44 12.27
C SER A 89 8.24 7.79 11.14
N THR A 90 7.56 7.06 10.27
CA THR A 90 8.17 6.49 9.06
C THR A 90 7.44 6.99 7.81
N TYR A 91 8.19 7.13 6.71
CA TYR A 91 7.61 7.36 5.37
C TYR A 91 7.35 6.04 4.61
N LEU A 92 7.53 4.90 5.29
CA LEU A 92 7.32 3.58 4.76
C LEU A 92 6.05 2.98 5.37
N THR A 93 5.31 2.21 4.58
CA THR A 93 4.36 1.21 5.09
C THR A 93 5.17 -0.01 5.53
N PRO A 94 5.30 -0.28 6.85
CA PRO A 94 6.13 -1.39 7.32
C PRO A 94 5.67 -2.74 6.75
N THR A 95 6.62 -3.64 6.48
CA THR A 95 6.30 -5.01 6.05
C THR A 95 5.59 -5.80 7.15
N ASP A 96 6.01 -5.59 8.39
CA ASP A 96 5.32 -6.02 9.61
C ASP A 96 4.88 -4.78 10.39
N THR A 97 3.58 -4.70 10.65
CA THR A 97 3.00 -3.56 11.36
C THR A 97 2.95 -3.77 12.86
N SER A 98 3.24 -4.97 13.39
CA SER A 98 3.26 -5.19 14.84
C SER A 98 4.30 -4.28 15.50
N ILE A 99 3.88 -3.53 16.52
CA ILE A 99 4.79 -2.65 17.29
C ILE A 99 5.92 -3.45 17.93
N GLU A 100 5.62 -4.66 18.43
CA GLU A 100 6.64 -5.57 18.97
C GLU A 100 7.70 -5.91 17.93
N MET A 101 7.28 -6.16 16.68
CA MET A 101 8.19 -6.51 15.59
C MET A 101 8.99 -5.31 15.08
N ILE A 102 8.39 -4.12 15.04
CA ILE A 102 9.11 -2.89 14.70
C ILE A 102 10.25 -2.64 15.69
N PHE A 103 9.99 -2.75 16.99
CA PHE A 103 10.99 -2.45 18.01
C PHE A 103 11.86 -3.64 18.40
N ALA A 104 11.62 -4.85 17.86
CA ALA A 104 12.30 -6.09 18.25
C ALA A 104 13.83 -5.97 18.25
N GLN A 105 14.39 -5.28 17.25
CA GLN A 105 15.85 -5.12 17.10
C GLN A 105 16.51 -4.24 18.17
N ILE A 106 15.73 -3.39 18.84
CA ILE A 106 16.22 -2.45 19.87
C ILE A 106 15.40 -2.56 21.17
N VAL A 107 14.70 -3.67 21.36
CA VAL A 107 13.70 -3.82 22.44
C VAL A 107 14.30 -3.62 23.83
N ASP A 108 15.55 -4.03 24.03
CA ASP A 108 16.29 -3.88 25.29
C ASP A 108 16.51 -2.39 25.67
N ASP A 109 16.44 -1.50 24.68
CA ASP A 109 16.63 -0.05 24.87
C ASP A 109 15.29 0.71 24.96
N ILE A 110 14.17 0.05 24.63
CA ILE A 110 12.85 0.66 24.66
C ILE A 110 12.26 0.55 26.07
N VAL A 111 12.00 1.71 26.68
CA VAL A 111 11.29 1.76 27.97
C VAL A 111 9.79 1.84 27.73
N ILE A 112 9.34 2.83 26.93
CA ILE A 112 7.92 3.03 26.66
C ILE A 112 7.71 3.71 25.31
N VAL A 113 6.70 3.24 24.58
CA VAL A 113 6.18 3.87 23.36
C VAL A 113 4.74 4.31 23.59
N LYS A 114 4.34 5.46 23.03
CA LYS A 114 2.98 5.98 23.12
C LYS A 114 2.47 6.45 21.76
N ASN A 115 1.21 6.19 21.48
CA ASN A 115 0.50 6.74 20.32
C ASN A 115 -0.35 7.97 20.69
N ASN A 116 -1.09 8.51 19.72
CA ASN A 116 -1.86 9.75 19.91
C ASN A 116 -3.01 9.63 20.91
N ILE A 117 -3.59 8.45 21.07
CA ILE A 117 -4.70 8.21 22.00
C ILE A 117 -4.24 7.73 23.38
N GLY A 118 -2.93 7.68 23.62
CA GLY A 118 -2.33 7.32 24.90
C GLY A 118 -2.23 5.83 25.16
N GLN A 119 -2.46 4.98 24.16
CA GLN A 119 -2.10 3.56 24.26
C GLN A 119 -0.58 3.43 24.32
N ILE A 120 -0.12 2.41 25.04
CA ILE A 120 1.29 2.24 25.34
C ILE A 120 1.80 0.88 24.89
N TYR A 121 3.08 0.84 24.56
CA TYR A 121 3.86 -0.38 24.51
C TYR A 121 5.00 -0.27 25.53
N TYR A 122 5.04 -1.21 26.47
CA TYR A 122 5.99 -1.27 27.57
C TYR A 122 6.55 -2.71 27.65
N PRO A 123 7.71 -2.97 27.00
CA PRO A 123 8.28 -4.33 26.89
C PRO A 123 8.54 -5.01 28.24
N GLU A 124 9.12 -4.27 29.21
CA GLU A 124 9.48 -4.81 30.53
C GLU A 124 8.27 -5.41 31.28
N PHE A 125 7.09 -4.81 31.12
CA PHE A 125 5.85 -5.29 31.72
C PHE A 125 5.00 -6.14 30.77
N SER A 126 5.50 -6.44 29.57
CA SER A 126 4.76 -7.16 28.52
C SER A 126 3.40 -6.53 28.21
N ILE A 127 3.33 -5.19 28.21
CA ILE A 127 2.12 -4.43 27.88
C ILE A 127 2.22 -3.98 26.42
N ASN A 128 1.20 -4.27 25.62
CA ASN A 128 1.06 -3.79 24.25
C ASN A 128 -0.40 -3.43 23.96
N ASP A 129 -0.78 -2.19 24.28
CA ASP A 129 -2.12 -1.67 24.00
C ASP A 129 -2.23 -1.03 22.61
N ILE A 130 -1.09 -0.73 21.97
CA ILE A 130 -1.03 -0.12 20.63
C ILE A 130 -1.37 -1.18 19.56
N GLY A 131 -0.80 -2.38 19.71
CA GLY A 131 -0.94 -3.46 18.73
C GLY A 131 -0.10 -3.20 17.48
N ASN A 132 -0.69 -2.52 16.50
CA ASN A 132 -0.06 -2.28 15.19
C ASN A 132 0.28 -0.80 14.99
N TRP A 133 1.40 -0.56 14.33
CA TRP A 133 1.84 0.72 13.82
C TRP A 133 0.89 1.24 12.74
N SER A 134 0.52 2.50 12.87
CA SER A 134 -0.30 3.25 11.94
C SER A 134 0.55 4.29 11.23
N ILE A 135 0.44 4.34 9.91
CA ILE A 135 1.12 5.35 9.08
C ILE A 135 0.45 6.73 9.16
N TYR A 136 -0.68 6.85 9.88
CA TYR A 136 -1.46 8.08 10.01
C TYR A 136 -1.18 8.86 11.31
N GLU A 137 -0.29 8.35 12.17
CA GLU A 137 0.13 9.00 13.41
C GLU A 137 1.65 8.91 13.60
N GLY A 138 2.20 9.79 14.43
CA GLY A 138 3.55 9.65 14.97
C GLY A 138 3.53 9.07 16.38
N TYR A 139 4.71 8.66 16.85
CA TYR A 139 4.87 7.97 18.13
C TYR A 139 5.87 8.70 19.03
N GLN A 140 5.58 8.72 20.33
CA GLN A 140 6.56 9.11 21.35
C GLN A 140 7.27 7.86 21.84
N VAL A 141 8.60 7.86 21.79
CA VAL A 141 9.42 6.73 22.20
C VAL A 141 10.41 7.22 23.25
N TYR A 142 10.39 6.61 24.43
CA TYR A 142 11.42 6.81 25.42
C TYR A 142 12.42 5.66 25.37
N THR A 143 13.69 5.99 25.12
CA THR A 143 14.77 5.00 25.12
C THR A 143 15.75 5.23 26.28
N SER A 144 16.31 4.14 26.81
CA SER A 144 17.30 4.18 27.89
C SER A 144 18.68 4.65 27.38
N GLN A 145 19.00 4.36 26.11
CA GLN A 145 20.22 4.77 25.41
C GLN A 145 19.94 5.17 23.96
N SER A 146 20.91 5.83 23.32
CA SER A 146 20.82 6.14 21.89
C SER A 146 21.00 4.88 21.05
N ASN A 147 20.12 4.66 20.07
CA ASN A 147 20.20 3.53 19.15
C ASN A 147 19.57 3.90 17.80
N THR A 148 19.74 3.07 16.78
CA THR A 148 19.14 3.25 15.47
C THR A 148 18.05 2.22 15.25
N LEU A 149 16.82 2.68 15.01
CA LEU A 149 15.69 1.86 14.61
C LEU A 149 15.69 1.71 13.09
N GLU A 150 15.62 0.48 12.59
CA GLU A 150 15.52 0.18 11.16
C GLU A 150 14.13 -0.34 10.85
N ILE A 151 13.45 0.30 9.91
CA ILE A 151 12.11 -0.08 9.46
C ILE A 151 12.20 -0.43 7.97
N SER A 152 11.74 -1.61 7.61
CA SER A 152 11.66 -2.04 6.21
C SER A 152 10.21 -2.01 5.73
N GLY A 153 9.99 -1.50 4.53
CA GLY A 153 8.64 -1.25 4.05
C GLY A 153 8.57 -0.67 2.65
N GLN A 154 7.36 -0.38 2.21
CA GLN A 154 7.09 0.23 0.91
C GLN A 154 6.99 1.73 1.07
N VAL A 155 7.59 2.48 0.14
CA VAL A 155 7.53 3.95 0.17
C VAL A 155 6.08 4.42 -0.01
N ILE A 156 5.63 5.26 0.91
CA ILE A 156 4.30 5.88 0.86
C ILE A 156 4.32 7.00 -0.18
N SER A 157 3.26 7.09 -0.98
CA SER A 157 2.96 8.28 -1.80
C SER A 157 2.26 9.34 -0.94
N PRO A 158 2.93 10.44 -0.54
CA PRO A 158 2.39 11.37 0.45
C PRO A 158 1.12 12.08 -0.03
N GLN A 159 1.09 12.43 -1.31
CA GLN A 159 -0.05 13.05 -2.00
C GLN A 159 -1.32 12.17 -2.02
N ASP A 160 -1.16 10.85 -1.97
CA ASP A 160 -2.27 9.88 -2.00
C ASP A 160 -2.68 9.42 -0.60
N THR A 161 -2.06 9.99 0.45
CA THR A 161 -2.23 9.57 1.85
C THR A 161 -2.68 10.74 2.73
N PRO A 162 -3.91 11.24 2.57
CA PRO A 162 -4.45 12.31 3.42
C PRO A 162 -4.60 11.82 4.87
N ILE A 163 -4.17 12.64 5.83
CA ILE A 163 -4.25 12.34 7.26
C ILE A 163 -5.37 13.18 7.88
N ASN A 164 -6.46 12.53 8.30
CA ASN A 164 -7.57 13.18 8.96
C ASN A 164 -7.26 13.43 10.43
N LEU A 165 -7.38 14.68 10.87
CA LEU A 165 -6.97 15.12 12.20
C LEU A 165 -8.14 15.74 12.98
N GLY A 166 -8.24 15.33 14.25
CA GLY A 166 -9.21 15.86 15.19
C GLY A 166 -8.77 17.19 15.82
N ILE A 167 -9.65 17.76 16.64
CA ILE A 167 -9.34 18.94 17.45
C ILE A 167 -8.41 18.54 18.60
N GLY A 168 -7.45 19.41 18.93
CA GLY A 168 -6.55 19.23 20.06
C GLY A 168 -5.14 18.80 19.65
N TRP A 169 -4.45 18.15 20.58
CA TRP A 169 -3.08 17.69 20.37
C TRP A 169 -3.04 16.39 19.57
N SER A 170 -2.13 16.31 18.61
CA SER A 170 -1.82 15.07 17.89
C SER A 170 -0.35 15.10 17.45
N ILE A 171 0.25 13.93 17.29
CA ILE A 171 1.56 13.77 16.67
C ILE A 171 1.33 13.25 15.27
N VAL A 172 1.77 14.03 14.28
CA VAL A 172 1.61 13.70 12.87
C VAL A 172 2.91 13.13 12.30
N PRO A 173 2.81 12.13 11.41
CA PRO A 173 3.95 11.54 10.75
C PRO A 173 4.40 12.41 9.57
N TYR A 174 5.71 12.55 9.37
CA TYR A 174 6.24 13.13 8.14
C TYR A 174 6.44 12.03 7.07
N LEU A 175 5.62 12.05 6.03
CA LEU A 175 5.54 10.97 5.02
C LEU A 175 6.51 11.13 3.83
N ARG A 176 7.26 12.23 3.75
CA ARG A 176 8.24 12.43 2.67
C ARG A 176 9.62 11.92 3.08
N SER A 177 10.37 11.40 2.11
CA SER A 177 11.75 10.92 2.33
C SER A 177 12.79 12.05 2.32
N GLY A 178 12.55 13.12 1.57
CA GLY A 178 13.41 14.31 1.53
C GLY A 178 12.95 15.41 2.49
N PRO A 179 13.83 16.35 2.88
CA PRO A 179 13.45 17.49 3.70
C PRO A 179 12.49 18.45 2.97
N MET A 180 11.60 19.10 3.72
CA MET A 180 10.66 20.11 3.21
C MET A 180 10.41 21.17 4.28
N ASN A 181 10.28 22.45 3.89
CA ASN A 181 9.93 23.50 4.84
C ASN A 181 8.57 23.20 5.48
N ILE A 182 8.47 23.34 6.80
CA ILE A 182 7.22 23.09 7.53
C ILE A 182 6.07 23.99 7.07
N GLU A 183 6.36 25.21 6.58
CA GLU A 183 5.36 26.10 5.99
C GLU A 183 4.69 25.46 4.77
N ASP A 184 5.47 24.84 3.88
CA ASP A 184 4.95 24.14 2.70
C ASP A 184 4.29 22.82 3.09
N ALA A 185 4.90 22.07 4.03
CA ALA A 185 4.45 20.75 4.42
C ALA A 185 3.11 20.78 5.17
N MET A 186 2.86 21.83 5.96
CA MET A 186 1.64 22.02 6.75
C MET A 186 0.63 22.95 6.07
N GLN A 187 0.89 23.34 4.81
CA GLN A 187 0.10 24.33 4.09
C GLN A 187 -1.41 24.01 4.11
N SER A 188 -1.76 22.74 3.91
CA SER A 188 -3.17 22.27 3.95
C SER A 188 -3.88 22.61 5.27
N LEU A 189 -3.18 22.60 6.40
CA LEU A 189 -3.75 22.94 7.70
C LEU A 189 -3.69 24.43 8.01
N THR A 190 -2.71 25.16 7.46
CA THR A 190 -2.58 26.61 7.68
C THR A 190 -3.52 27.41 6.80
N ASP A 191 -3.69 27.01 5.54
CA ASP A 191 -4.65 27.63 4.60
C ASP A 191 -6.09 27.41 5.08
N ASP A 192 -6.34 26.25 5.69
CA ASP A 192 -7.58 25.97 6.39
C ASP A 192 -7.68 26.71 7.73
N GLU A 193 -6.72 27.47 8.22
CA GLU A 193 -6.74 28.10 9.57
C GLU A 193 -7.00 27.09 10.71
N ALA A 194 -6.63 25.82 10.53
CA ALA A 194 -6.80 24.77 11.55
C ALA A 194 -5.61 24.69 12.51
N LEU A 195 -4.39 24.90 12.00
CA LEU A 195 -3.14 24.76 12.76
C LEU A 195 -2.85 25.99 13.63
N VAL A 196 -2.65 25.77 14.93
CA VAL A 196 -2.17 26.82 15.84
C VAL A 196 -0.65 26.77 16.00
N ILE A 197 -0.12 25.59 16.32
CA ILE A 197 1.30 25.41 16.62
C ILE A 197 1.74 23.99 16.26
N ALA A 198 2.95 23.86 15.73
CA ALA A 198 3.67 22.60 15.58
C ALA A 198 4.98 22.64 16.37
N LYS A 199 5.45 21.49 16.84
CA LYS A 199 6.69 21.31 17.61
C LYS A 199 7.44 20.07 17.17
N ASN A 200 8.77 20.17 17.06
CA ASN A 200 9.64 19.02 16.82
C ASN A 200 10.22 18.45 18.13
N ASN A 201 11.03 17.38 18.03
CA ASN A 201 11.61 16.71 19.19
C ASN A 201 12.54 17.60 20.03
N LEU A 202 13.15 18.62 19.41
CA LEU A 202 14.05 19.56 20.07
C LEU A 202 13.31 20.73 20.75
N GLY A 203 11.98 20.76 20.65
CA GLY A 203 11.16 21.84 21.19
C GLY A 203 11.14 23.11 20.33
N GLN A 204 11.71 23.08 19.12
CA GLN A 204 11.56 24.16 18.15
C GLN A 204 10.11 24.19 17.68
N ILE A 205 9.60 25.39 17.41
CA ILE A 205 8.19 25.60 17.12
C ILE A 205 7.97 26.20 15.73
N TYR A 206 6.80 25.90 15.19
CA TYR A 206 6.22 26.63 14.08
C TYR A 206 4.87 27.18 14.53
N TYR A 207 4.72 28.50 14.47
CA TYR A 207 3.52 29.22 14.88
C TYR A 207 3.11 30.20 13.77
N PRO A 208 2.21 29.77 12.85
CA PRO A 208 1.83 30.55 11.67
C PRO A 208 1.32 31.96 12.00
N ALA A 209 0.44 32.08 13.00
CA ALA A 209 -0.18 33.37 13.36
C ALA A 209 0.82 34.44 13.82
N PHE A 210 2.00 34.04 14.29
CA PHE A 210 3.08 34.94 14.70
C PHE A 210 4.25 34.96 13.71
N GLY A 211 4.15 34.23 12.58
CA GLY A 211 5.24 34.10 11.61
C GLY A 211 6.51 33.46 12.17
N ILE A 212 6.38 32.60 13.19
CA ILE A 212 7.53 31.93 13.82
C ILE A 212 7.75 30.59 13.12
N ASN A 213 8.97 30.35 12.63
CA ASN A 213 9.40 29.08 12.06
C ASN A 213 10.82 28.75 12.53
N ASP A 214 10.93 28.20 13.74
CA ASP A 214 12.21 27.76 14.31
C ASP A 214 12.57 26.32 13.89
N ILE A 215 11.60 25.59 13.33
CA ILE A 215 11.79 24.20 12.86
C ILE A 215 12.54 24.21 11.51
N GLY A 216 12.20 25.11 10.60
CA GLY A 216 12.70 25.13 9.24
C GLY A 216 12.17 23.94 8.46
N ASN A 217 13.02 22.93 8.22
CA ASN A 217 12.65 21.75 7.46
C ASN A 217 12.13 20.62 8.36
N MET A 218 11.01 20.02 7.94
CA MET A 218 10.60 18.70 8.40
C MET A 218 11.53 17.63 7.82
N LEU A 219 11.86 16.62 8.62
CA LEU A 219 12.85 15.59 8.30
C LEU A 219 12.24 14.18 8.43
N ALA A 220 12.63 13.29 7.51
CA ALA A 220 12.26 11.89 7.55
C ALA A 220 12.71 11.23 8.87
N GLY A 221 11.84 10.40 9.45
CA GLY A 221 12.10 9.74 10.73
C GLY A 221 11.55 10.48 11.95
N GLN A 222 11.10 11.73 11.80
CA GLN A 222 10.55 12.53 12.88
C GLN A 222 9.04 12.65 12.83
N GLY A 223 8.41 12.52 13.99
CA GLY A 223 7.03 12.93 14.24
C GLY A 223 6.99 14.39 14.71
N TYR A 224 5.88 15.07 14.43
CA TYR A 224 5.68 16.48 14.81
C TYR A 224 4.42 16.61 15.64
N GLN A 225 4.55 17.19 16.83
CA GLN A 225 3.40 17.44 17.69
C GLN A 225 2.71 18.74 17.26
N ILE A 226 1.43 18.65 16.94
CA ILE A 226 0.61 19.77 16.49
C ILE A 226 -0.59 20.00 17.41
N TYR A 227 -1.12 21.22 17.39
CA TYR A 227 -2.39 21.56 18.01
C TYR A 227 -3.35 22.18 17.00
N LEU A 228 -4.54 21.57 16.87
CA LEU A 228 -5.60 22.05 16.00
C LEU A 228 -6.78 22.63 16.79
N ILE A 229 -7.39 23.70 16.27
CA ILE A 229 -8.61 24.31 16.82
C ILE A 229 -9.91 23.89 16.12
N LYS A 230 -9.78 23.26 14.96
CA LYS A 230 -10.88 22.59 14.22
C LYS A 230 -10.32 21.34 13.53
N THR A 231 -11.21 20.44 13.14
CA THR A 231 -10.81 19.28 12.35
C THR A 231 -10.19 19.72 11.02
N GLY A 232 -9.15 19.02 10.57
CA GLY A 232 -8.45 19.34 9.33
C GLY A 232 -7.90 18.08 8.67
N THR A 233 -7.53 18.18 7.40
CA THR A 233 -6.87 17.10 6.68
C THR A 233 -5.48 17.55 6.28
N LEU A 234 -4.46 16.86 6.78
CA LEU A 234 -3.08 17.11 6.38
C LEU A 234 -2.78 16.35 5.10
N THR A 235 -2.45 17.09 4.05
CA THR A 235 -1.97 16.56 2.77
C THR A 235 -0.60 17.16 2.46
N TYR A 236 0.36 16.30 2.15
CA TYR A 236 1.68 16.71 1.68
C TYR A 236 1.68 16.87 0.16
N PRO A 237 2.36 17.89 -0.39
CA PRO A 237 2.49 18.06 -1.84
C PRO A 237 3.55 17.13 -2.45
#